data_AF-A0A354WMT4-F1
#
_entry.id   AF-A0A354WMT4-F1
#
_cell.length_a   1.000
_cell.length_b   1.000
_cell.length_c   1.000
_cell.angle_alpha   90.00
_cell.angle_beta   90.00
_cell.angle_gamma   90.00
#
_symmetry.space_group_name_H-M   'P 1'
#
loop_
_entity.id
_entity.type
_entity.pdbx_description
1 polymer ?
#
loop_
_entity_poly.entity_id
_entity_poly.type
_entity_poly.pdbx_seq_one_letter_code
_entity_poly.pdbx_strand_id
1 'polypeptide(L)' 'MEKEELLQRVFGYSGFRPGQEKLIDGVLSGQDVFGIMPTGGGKSMCYQLPALMLPGITLVISPLISLMRDQVMA' A
#
# COMPACT_ATOMS: atom_id res chain seq x y z
N MET A 1 -3.14 -5.68 15.31
CA MET A 1 -2.20 -6.41 14.44
C MET A 1 -1.24 -5.39 13.92
N GLU A 2 0.04 -5.63 14.09
CA GLU A 2 1.08 -4.71 13.60
C GLU A 2 1.16 -4.78 12.07
N LYS A 3 1.66 -3.70 11.45
CA LYS A 3 1.74 -3.58 9.98
C LYS A 3 2.61 -4.69 9.36
N GLU A 4 3.67 -5.12 10.04
CA GLU A 4 4.58 -6.20 9.62
C GLU A 4 3.90 -7.57 9.64
N GLU A 5 3.10 -7.84 10.68
CA GLU A 5 2.34 -9.08 10.79
C GLU A 5 1.31 -9.19 9.67
N LEU A 6 0.61 -8.09 9.39
CA LEU A 6 -0.38 -8.04 8.31
C LEU A 6 0.27 -8.17 6.94
N LEU A 7 1.42 -7.50 6.74
CA LEU A 7 2.23 -7.60 5.54
C LEU A 7 2.59 -9.06 5.25
N GLN A 8 3.09 -9.77 6.26
CA GLN A 8 3.46 -11.18 6.12
C GLN A 8 2.22 -12.06 5.90
N ARG A 9 1.17 -11.87 6.69
CA ARG A 9 -0.02 -12.75 6.67
C ARG A 9 -0.83 -12.63 5.38
N VAL A 10 -0.95 -11.43 4.82
CA VAL A 10 -1.79 -11.17 3.64
C VAL A 10 -0.98 -11.19 2.35
N PHE A 11 0.21 -10.61 2.37
CA PHE A 11 1.02 -10.41 1.16
C PHE A 11 2.25 -11.32 1.09
N GLY A 12 2.57 -12.08 2.15
CA GLY A 12 3.68 -13.01 2.17
C GLY A 12 5.07 -12.36 2.22
N TYR A 13 5.17 -11.04 2.43
CA TYR A 13 6.45 -10.34 2.49
C TYR A 13 7.00 -10.30 3.92
N SER A 14 8.30 -10.56 4.06
CA SER A 14 9.00 -10.56 5.36
C SER A 14 9.42 -9.16 5.85
N GLY A 15 9.21 -8.13 5.04
CA GLY A 15 9.56 -6.76 5.39
C GLY A 15 9.29 -5.77 4.27
N PHE A 16 9.38 -4.49 4.61
CA PHE A 16 9.16 -3.38 3.69
C PHE A 16 10.37 -3.13 2.79
N ARG A 17 10.09 -2.74 1.55
CA ARG A 17 11.11 -2.17 0.65
C ARG A 17 11.45 -0.74 1.08
N PRO A 18 12.63 -0.22 0.71
CA PRO A 18 13.03 1.13 1.04
C PRO A 18 11.96 2.17 0.69
N GLY A 19 11.61 3.00 1.67
CA GLY A 19 10.64 4.08 1.54
C GLY A 19 9.17 3.69 1.72
N GLN A 20 8.78 2.41 1.63
CA GLN A 20 7.39 2.00 1.83
C GLN A 20 6.90 2.30 3.25
N GLU A 21 7.69 1.88 4.24
CA GLU A 21 7.31 1.98 5.65
C GLU A 21 7.02 3.43 6.06
N LYS A 22 7.88 4.37 5.66
CA LYS A 22 7.70 5.80 5.94
C LYS A 22 6.41 6.37 5.33
N LEU A 23 6.03 5.92 4.14
CA LEU A 23 4.78 6.34 3.50
C LEU A 23 3.57 5.74 4.22
N ILE A 24 3.65 4.45 4.58
CA ILE A 24 2.60 3.75 5.32
C ILE A 24 2.37 4.41 6.68
N ASP A 25 3.42 4.75 7.41
CA ASP A 25 3.33 5.41 8.72
C ASP A 25 2.69 6.79 8.63
N GLY A 26 3.01 7.55 7.57
CA GLY A 26 2.33 8.82 7.30
C GLY A 26 0.82 8.62 7.09
N VAL A 27 0.41 7.66 6.26
CA VAL A 27 -1.02 7.36 6.03
C VAL A 27 -1.71 6.89 7.32
N LEU A 28 -1.09 5.96 8.07
CA LEU A 28 -1.66 5.42 9.30
C LEU A 28 -1.76 6.47 10.43
N SER A 29 -0.91 7.50 10.40
CA SER A 29 -1.01 8.65 11.31
C SER A 29 -1.98 9.74 10.83
N GLY A 30 -2.69 9.52 9.72
CA GLY A 30 -3.67 10.45 9.17
C GLY A 30 -3.06 11.65 8.45
N GLN A 31 -1.82 11.54 7.99
CA GLN A 31 -1.12 12.58 7.24
C GLN A 31 -1.23 12.37 5.73
N ASP A 32 -1.24 13.48 4.99
CA ASP A 32 -1.06 13.47 3.54
C ASP A 32 0.39 13.11 3.20
N VAL A 33 0.57 12.17 2.27
CA VAL A 33 1.89 11.70 1.84
C VAL A 33 2.07 11.82 0.33
N PHE A 34 3.30 12.11 -0.09
CA PHE A 34 3.70 12.10 -1.50
C PHE A 34 4.87 11.13 -1.71
N GLY A 35 4.60 10.03 -2.42
CA GLY A 35 5.58 8.97 -2.65
C GLY A 35 6.17 9.00 -4.06
N ILE A 36 7.47 9.29 -4.17
CA ILE A 36 8.23 9.12 -5.42
C ILE A 36 8.99 7.80 -5.35
N MET A 37 8.58 6.84 -6.17
CA MET A 37 9.19 5.51 -6.21
C MET A 37 9.27 5.00 -7.66
N PRO A 38 10.31 4.24 -8.03
CA PRO A 38 10.45 3.67 -9.36
C PRO A 38 9.31 2.69 -9.69
N THR A 39 9.07 2.43 -10.97
CA THR A 39 8.20 1.33 -11.41
C THR A 39 8.70 0.00 -10.86
N GLY A 40 7.80 -0.86 -10.41
CA GLY A 40 8.17 -2.09 -9.69
C GLY A 40 8.63 -1.89 -8.25
N GLY A 41 8.74 -0.65 -7.75
CA GLY A 41 9.14 -0.34 -6.37
C GLY A 41 8.14 -0.72 -5.28
N GLY A 42 6.99 -1.29 -5.64
CA GLY A 42 5.96 -1.73 -4.69
C GLY A 42 5.08 -0.58 -4.16
N LYS A 43 4.81 0.45 -4.96
CA LYS A 43 3.96 1.59 -4.59
C LYS A 43 2.58 1.19 -4.08
N SER A 44 2.00 0.13 -4.63
CA SER A 44 0.65 -0.31 -4.29
C SER A 44 0.50 -0.70 -2.82
N MET A 45 1.55 -1.27 -2.24
CA MET A 45 1.58 -1.62 -0.82
C MET A 45 1.35 -0.42 0.10
N CYS A 46 1.79 0.77 -0.32
CA CYS A 46 1.69 1.98 0.48
C CYS A 46 0.24 2.46 0.69
N TYR A 47 -0.73 1.96 -0.09
CA TYR A 47 -2.16 2.22 0.12
C TYR A 47 -2.97 0.95 0.41
N GLN A 48 -2.54 -0.22 -0.08
CA GLN A 48 -3.24 -1.49 0.16
C GLN A 48 -3.11 -1.97 1.61
N LEU A 49 -1.93 -1.82 2.23
CA LEU A 49 -1.76 -2.21 3.62
C LEU A 49 -2.56 -1.30 4.57
N PRO A 50 -2.48 0.05 4.47
CA PRO A 50 -3.35 0.92 5.24
C PRO A 50 -4.85 0.66 5.03
N ALA A 51 -5.28 0.33 3.81
CA ALA A 51 -6.69 0.02 3.51
C ALA A 51 -7.25 -1.15 4.32
N LEU A 52 -6.39 -2.09 4.74
CA LEU A 52 -6.78 -3.23 5.58
C LEU A 52 -6.67 -2.94 7.09
N MET A 53 -5.94 -1.90 7.48
CA MET A 53 -5.71 -1.53 8.88
C MET A 53 -6.68 -0.46 9.38
N LEU A 54 -7.09 0.45 8.49
CA LEU A 54 -7.99 1.55 8.81
C LEU A 54 -9.45 1.13 8.65
N PRO A 55 -10.37 1.67 9.46
CA PRO A 55 -11.79 1.42 9.28
C PRO A 55 -12.30 2.04 7.96
N GLY A 56 -13.24 1.37 7.29
CA GLY A 56 -13.89 1.88 6.09
C GLY A 56 -13.30 1.31 4.79
N ILE A 57 -13.33 2.13 3.72
CA ILE A 57 -12.92 1.73 2.37
C ILE A 57 -11.92 2.77 1.84
N THR A 58 -10.81 2.30 1.28
CA THR A 58 -9.85 3.14 0.54
C THR A 58 -10.27 3.29 -0.92
N LEU A 59 -10.43 4.53 -1.37
CA LEU A 59 -10.68 4.85 -2.77
C LEU A 59 -9.35 5.02 -3.52
N VAL A 60 -9.10 4.17 -4.51
CA VAL A 60 -7.91 4.25 -5.37
C VAL A 60 -8.31 4.81 -6.74
N ILE A 61 -7.70 5.93 -7.13
CA ILE A 61 -7.93 6.58 -8.43
C ILE A 61 -6.74 6.27 -9.34
N SER A 62 -6.99 5.63 -10.48
CA SER A 62 -6.00 5.33 -11.51
C SER A 62 -6.50 5.80 -12.87
N PRO A 63 -5.64 6.32 -13.76
CA PRO A 63 -6.08 6.81 -15.07
C PRO A 63 -6.38 5.70 -16.08
N LEU A 64 -5.85 4.48 -15.88
CA LEU A 64 -5.91 3.41 -16.88
C LEU A 64 -6.66 2.19 -16.35
N ILE A 65 -7.72 1.78 -17.07
CA ILE A 65 -8.51 0.57 -16.74
C ILE A 65 -7.63 -0.69 -16.77
N SER A 66 -6.65 -0.77 -17.68
CA SER A 66 -5.70 -1.88 -17.72
C SER A 66 -4.95 -2.02 -16.39
N LEU A 67 -4.42 -0.93 -15.86
CA LEU A 67 -3.75 -0.94 -14.55
C LEU A 67 -4.70 -1.30 -13.41
N MET A 68 -5.96 -0.87 -13.47
CA MET A 68 -6.95 -1.28 -12.45
C MET A 68 -7.18 -2.80 -12.48
N ARG A 69 -7.36 -3.37 -13.67
CA ARG A 69 -7.55 -4.83 -13.83
C ARG A 69 -6.36 -5.61 -13.30
N ASP A 70 -5.15 -5.17 -13.62
CA ASP A 70 -3.92 -5.80 -13.16
C ASP A 70 -3.80 -5.80 -11.62
N GLN A 71 -4.32 -4.78 -10.93
CA GLN A 71 -4.29 -4.74 -9.46
C GLN A 71 -5.40 -5.56 -8.78
N VAL A 72 -6.54 -5.79 -9.44
CA VAL A 72 -7.67 -6.56 -8.88
C VAL A 72 -7.52 -8.05 -9.16
N MET A 73 -6.90 -8.43 -10.28
CA MET A 73 -6.73 -9.83 -10.69
C MET A 73 -5.44 -10.48 -10.16
N ALA A 74 -4.52 -9.68 -9.60
CA ALA A 74 -3.25 -10.15 -9.06
C ALA A 74 -3.40 -10.93 -7.74
#